data_AF-A0A2V6FL32-F1
#
_entry.id   AF-A0A2V6FL32-F1
#
_cell.length_a   1.000
_cell.length_b   1.000
_cell.length_c   1.000
_cell.angle_alpha   90.00
_cell.angle_beta   90.00
_cell.angle_gamma   90.00
#
_symmetry.space_group_name_H-M   'P 1'
#
loop_
_entity.id
_entity.type
_entity.pdbx_description
1 polymer ?
#
loop_
_entity_poly.entity_id
_entity_poly.type
_entity_poly.pdbx_seq_one_letter_code
_entity_poly.pdbx_strand_id
1 'polypeptide(L)'
;MPEQETTERAREDAREGKSPSTQAGEFVREEMEHIREGKHGARSPQQAIAIGLSKARRAGVKLPPPKRGSARTKKRAARDVRRGKSRRKPSRTRSRAVRGALKRESPRSASRKALSRQARSAARRRTKASRSRTAKKAARTRKRKR
;
A
#
# COMPACT_ATOMS: atom_id res chain seq x y z
N MET A 1 4.25 -10.94 8.27
CA MET A 1 3.05 -10.23 8.76
C MET A 1 3.49 -8.80 9.08
N PRO A 2 2.58 -7.80 9.02
CA PRO A 2 2.93 -6.44 9.40
C PRO A 2 3.33 -6.37 10.88
N GLU A 3 4.10 -5.35 11.23
CA GLU A 3 4.45 -4.98 12.59
C GLU A 3 3.20 -4.55 13.38
N GLN A 4 3.23 -4.74 14.70
CA GLN A 4 2.09 -4.42 15.56
C GLN A 4 1.77 -2.92 15.51
N GLU A 5 2.82 -2.08 15.54
CA GLU A 5 2.72 -0.62 15.42
C GLU A 5 1.98 -0.18 14.15
N THR A 6 2.27 -0.78 12.99
CA THR A 6 1.57 -0.47 11.74
C THR A 6 0.07 -0.79 11.82
N THR A 7 -0.27 -1.86 12.53
CA THR A 7 -1.67 -2.25 12.73
C THR A 7 -2.38 -1.29 13.69
N GLU A 8 -1.69 -0.80 14.73
CA GLU A 8 -2.21 0.19 15.67
C GLU A 8 -2.45 1.53 15.01
N ARG A 9 -1.49 2.05 14.24
CA ARG A 9 -1.65 3.28 13.47
C ARG A 9 -2.83 3.18 12.49
N ALA A 10 -2.99 2.05 11.82
CA ALA A 10 -4.15 1.83 10.94
C ALA A 10 -5.49 1.79 11.70
N ARG A 11 -5.50 1.32 12.95
CA ARG A 11 -6.69 1.34 13.83
C ARG A 11 -6.98 2.74 14.35
N GLU A 12 -5.96 3.50 14.71
CA GLU A 12 -6.08 4.92 15.04
C GLU A 12 -6.69 5.70 13.88
N ASP A 13 -6.17 5.50 12.67
CA ASP A 13 -6.73 6.10 11.46
C ASP A 13 -8.22 5.73 11.29
N ALA A 14 -8.60 4.50 11.61
CA ALA A 14 -9.98 4.06 11.56
C ALA A 14 -10.85 4.72 12.63
N ARG A 15 -10.33 4.91 13.86
CA ARG A 15 -11.00 5.62 14.96
C ARG A 15 -11.22 7.10 14.63
N GLU A 16 -10.28 7.71 13.93
CA GLU A 16 -10.42 9.07 13.39
C GLU A 16 -11.39 9.18 12.19
N GLY A 17 -11.98 8.07 11.74
CA GLY A 17 -12.89 8.04 10.61
C GLY A 17 -12.19 8.25 9.25
N LYS A 18 -10.87 8.05 9.17
CA LYS A 18 -10.13 8.17 7.90
C LYS A 18 -10.51 7.03 6.95
N SER A 19 -10.37 7.30 5.66
CA SER A 19 -10.76 6.35 4.60
C SER A 19 -9.96 5.04 4.65
N PRO A 20 -10.50 3.90 4.15
CA PRO A 20 -9.75 2.64 4.07
C PRO A 20 -8.44 2.74 3.28
N SER A 21 -8.37 3.63 2.28
CA SER A 21 -7.14 3.90 1.54
C SER A 21 -6.09 4.66 2.34
N THR A 22 -6.52 5.48 3.31
CA THR A 22 -5.62 6.17 4.25
C THR A 22 -5.05 5.17 5.25
N GLN A 23 -5.92 4.37 5.87
CA GLN A 23 -5.52 3.27 6.77
C GLN A 23 -4.53 2.30 6.09
N ALA A 24 -4.80 1.93 4.84
CA ALA A 24 -3.90 1.08 4.06
C ALA A 24 -2.55 1.74 3.74
N GLY A 25 -2.48 3.07 3.83
CA GLY A 25 -1.28 3.87 3.64
C GLY A 25 -0.20 3.56 4.67
N GLU A 26 -0.56 3.25 5.91
CA GLU A 26 0.40 2.85 6.96
C GLU A 26 1.17 1.58 6.57
N PHE A 27 0.49 0.58 6.01
CA PHE A 27 1.13 -0.65 5.52
C PHE A 27 2.01 -0.43 4.28
N VAL A 28 1.66 0.54 3.44
CA VAL A 28 2.51 0.93 2.30
C VAL A 28 3.73 1.69 2.78
N ARG A 29 3.59 2.53 3.81
CA ARG A 29 4.70 3.25 4.44
C ARG A 29 5.68 2.27 5.08
N GLU A 30 5.19 1.34 5.90
CA GLU A 30 5.99 0.26 6.49
C GLU A 30 6.77 -0.51 5.42
N GLU A 31 6.10 -0.91 4.34
CA GLU A 31 6.75 -1.65 3.25
C GLU A 31 7.89 -0.85 2.59
N MET A 32 7.73 0.47 2.44
CA MET A 32 8.78 1.33 1.91
C MET A 32 9.93 1.50 2.90
N GLU A 33 9.65 1.56 4.20
CA GLU A 33 10.65 1.61 5.27
C GLU A 33 11.45 0.31 5.29
N HIS A 34 10.79 -0.85 5.27
CA HIS A 34 11.46 -2.16 5.18
C HIS A 34 12.39 -2.27 3.97
N ILE A 35 12.01 -1.69 2.83
CA ILE A 35 12.85 -1.68 1.64
C ILE A 35 14.06 -0.74 1.82
N ARG A 36 13.88 0.43 2.42
CA ARG A 36 14.98 1.37 2.69
C ARG A 36 15.97 0.84 3.73
N GLU A 37 15.48 0.11 4.72
CA GLU A 37 16.27 -0.58 5.75
C GLU A 37 17.01 -1.81 5.21
N GLY A 38 16.75 -2.23 3.96
CA GLY A 38 17.40 -3.39 3.37
C GLY A 38 16.85 -4.74 3.83
N LYS A 39 15.70 -4.79 4.52
CA LYS A 39 15.04 -6.06 4.90
C LYS A 39 14.74 -6.93 3.66
N HIS A 40 14.35 -6.27 2.56
CA HIS A 40 14.21 -6.83 1.21
C HIS A 40 14.08 -5.72 0.16
N GLY A 41 14.24 -6.01 -1.13
CA GLY A 41 13.96 -5.06 -2.21
C GLY A 41 12.58 -5.24 -2.86
N ALA A 42 12.36 -4.48 -3.93
CA ALA A 42 11.25 -4.69 -4.86
C ALA A 42 11.66 -4.29 -6.28
N ARG A 43 11.17 -5.01 -7.29
CA ARG A 43 11.42 -4.76 -8.73
C ARG A 43 10.94 -3.39 -9.16
N SER A 44 9.91 -2.87 -8.52
CA SER A 44 9.31 -1.58 -8.87
C SER A 44 8.57 -0.92 -7.71
N PRO A 45 8.38 0.41 -7.74
CA PRO A 45 7.57 1.11 -6.74
C PRO A 45 6.13 0.58 -6.68
N GLN A 46 5.57 0.17 -7.83
CA GLN A 46 4.22 -0.39 -7.89
C GLN A 46 4.14 -1.75 -7.21
N GLN A 47 5.20 -2.57 -7.29
CA GLN A 47 5.26 -3.83 -6.57
C GLN A 47 5.31 -3.60 -5.06
N ALA A 48 6.16 -2.67 -4.57
CA ALA A 48 6.22 -2.33 -3.16
C ALA A 48 4.85 -1.86 -2.63
N ILE A 49 4.20 -0.93 -3.34
CA ILE A 49 2.83 -0.50 -3.01
C ILE A 49 1.87 -1.71 -2.98
N ALA A 50 1.95 -2.61 -3.96
CA ALA A 50 1.09 -3.78 -4.02
C ALA A 50 1.30 -4.77 -2.86
N ILE A 51 2.54 -4.95 -2.39
CA ILE A 51 2.85 -5.77 -1.21
C ILE A 51 2.21 -5.13 0.03
N GLY A 52 2.42 -3.83 0.25
CA GLY A 52 1.80 -3.08 1.35
C GLY A 52 0.26 -3.16 1.34
N LEU A 53 -0.38 -2.95 0.18
CA LEU A 53 -1.85 -3.09 0.05
C LEU A 53 -2.34 -4.53 0.28
N SER A 54 -1.52 -5.54 -0.01
CA SER A 54 -1.84 -6.94 0.29
C SER A 54 -1.72 -7.24 1.78
N LYS A 55 -0.71 -6.67 2.47
CA LYS A 55 -0.58 -6.72 3.93
C LYS A 55 -1.79 -6.08 4.60
N ALA A 56 -2.19 -4.87 4.19
CA ALA A 56 -3.34 -4.15 4.73
C ALA A 56 -4.63 -4.98 4.68
N ARG A 57 -4.94 -5.58 3.52
CA ARG A 57 -6.14 -6.44 3.37
C ARG A 57 -6.09 -7.66 4.29
N ARG A 58 -4.92 -8.27 4.45
CA ARG A 58 -4.74 -9.42 5.35
C ARG A 58 -4.80 -9.04 6.82
N ALA A 59 -4.45 -7.81 7.16
CA ALA A 59 -4.54 -7.25 8.51
C ALA A 59 -5.97 -6.78 8.87
N GLY A 60 -6.92 -6.86 7.94
CA GLY A 60 -8.33 -6.55 8.20
C GLY A 60 -8.77 -5.16 7.75
N VAL A 61 -7.91 -4.37 7.10
CA VAL A 61 -8.33 -3.10 6.49
C VAL A 61 -9.39 -3.37 5.42
N LYS A 62 -10.53 -2.69 5.50
CA LYS A 62 -11.68 -2.82 4.60
C LYS A 62 -11.43 -2.16 3.23
N LEU A 63 -10.31 -2.52 2.59
CA LEU A 63 -9.89 -1.96 1.31
C LEU A 63 -10.49 -2.76 0.15
N PRO A 64 -11.41 -2.18 -0.65
CA PRO A 64 -12.04 -2.89 -1.75
C PRO A 64 -11.02 -3.29 -2.83
N PRO A 65 -11.37 -4.29 -3.66
CA PRO A 65 -10.64 -4.54 -4.90
C PRO A 65 -10.58 -3.26 -5.76
N PRO A 66 -9.50 -3.07 -6.54
CA PRO A 66 -9.38 -1.88 -7.36
C PRO A 66 -10.47 -1.89 -8.45
N LYS A 67 -11.15 -0.74 -8.63
CA LYS A 67 -12.19 -0.56 -9.66
C LYS A 67 -11.64 -0.84 -11.07
N ARG A 68 -10.43 -0.32 -11.33
CA ARG A 68 -9.67 -0.51 -12.57
C ARG A 68 -8.53 -1.47 -12.33
N GLY A 69 -8.38 -2.46 -13.21
CA GLY A 69 -7.32 -3.47 -13.13
C GLY A 69 -7.78 -4.80 -13.68
N SER A 70 -6.82 -5.69 -13.96
CA SER A 70 -7.10 -7.01 -14.50
C SER A 70 -7.92 -7.87 -13.55
N ALA A 71 -8.66 -8.83 -14.10
CA ALA A 71 -9.42 -9.82 -13.33
C ALA A 71 -8.53 -10.55 -12.30
N ARG A 72 -7.27 -10.84 -12.68
CA ARG A 72 -6.27 -11.44 -11.79
C ARG A 72 -6.01 -10.59 -10.54
N THR A 73 -5.85 -9.28 -10.70
CA THR A 73 -5.62 -8.36 -9.58
C THR A 73 -6.83 -8.28 -8.65
N LYS A 74 -8.05 -8.21 -9.23
CA LYS A 74 -9.30 -8.21 -8.44
C LYS A 74 -9.46 -9.52 -7.65
N LYS A 75 -9.24 -10.67 -8.30
CA LYS A 75 -9.26 -12.00 -7.67
C LYS A 75 -8.22 -12.13 -6.56
N ARG A 76 -7.02 -11.56 -6.77
CA ARG A 76 -5.97 -11.54 -5.74
C ARG A 76 -6.37 -10.70 -4.53
N ALA A 77 -6.91 -9.50 -4.74
CA ALA A 77 -7.39 -8.65 -3.65
C ALA A 77 -8.48 -9.36 -2.81
N ALA A 78 -9.45 -9.98 -3.47
CA ALA A 78 -10.49 -10.77 -2.78
C ALA A 78 -9.89 -11.96 -2.00
N ARG A 79 -8.91 -12.66 -2.59
CA ARG A 79 -8.17 -13.73 -1.90
C ARG A 79 -7.45 -13.21 -0.67
N ASP A 80 -6.81 -12.05 -0.73
CA ASP A 80 -6.07 -11.49 0.40
C ASP A 80 -7.00 -11.10 1.56
N VAL A 81 -8.19 -10.57 1.28
CA VAL A 81 -9.24 -10.36 2.30
C VAL A 81 -9.66 -11.67 2.94
N ARG A 82 -9.96 -12.71 2.14
CA ARG A 82 -10.32 -14.04 2.67
C ARG A 82 -9.20 -14.66 3.51
N ARG A 83 -7.94 -14.46 3.10
CA ARG A 83 -6.77 -14.94 3.85
C ARG A 83 -6.59 -14.21 5.17
N GLY A 84 -6.92 -12.92 5.25
CA GLY A 84 -6.92 -12.17 6.51
C GLY A 84 -7.90 -12.72 7.55
N LYS A 85 -9.04 -13.27 7.09
CA LYS A 85 -10.03 -13.93 7.97
C LYS A 85 -9.63 -15.36 8.39
N SER A 86 -8.60 -15.95 7.79
CA SER A 86 -8.21 -17.33 8.05
C SER A 86 -7.11 -17.38 9.12
N ARG A 87 -7.23 -18.32 10.06
CA ARG A 87 -6.19 -18.61 11.07
C ARG A 87 -5.00 -19.40 10.51
N ARG A 88 -5.03 -19.79 9.22
CA ARG A 88 -4.00 -20.62 8.59
C ARG A 88 -2.70 -19.83 8.41
N LYS A 89 -1.64 -20.30 9.05
CA LYS A 89 -0.29 -19.71 8.93
C LYS A 89 0.30 -19.97 7.53
N PRO A 90 1.08 -19.02 6.97
CA PRO A 90 1.82 -19.25 5.73
C PRO A 90 2.90 -20.32 5.94
N SER A 91 3.23 -21.05 4.87
CA SER A 91 4.32 -22.02 4.88
C SER A 91 5.66 -21.31 5.09
N ARG A 92 6.39 -21.73 6.13
CA ARG A 92 7.70 -21.16 6.51
C ARG A 92 8.71 -21.23 5.36
N THR A 93 8.79 -22.38 4.69
CA THR A 93 9.69 -22.61 3.54
C THR A 93 9.40 -21.65 2.40
N ARG A 94 8.12 -21.53 1.99
CA ARG A 94 7.73 -20.57 0.94
C ARG A 94 7.99 -19.13 1.32
N SER A 95 7.74 -18.76 2.58
CA SER A 95 8.03 -17.41 3.07
C SER A 95 9.51 -17.08 3.04
N ARG A 96 10.39 -18.02 3.41
CA ARG A 96 11.85 -17.85 3.34
C ARG A 96 12.33 -17.72 1.89
N ALA A 97 11.85 -18.58 1.00
CA ALA A 97 12.20 -18.52 -0.43
C ALA A 97 11.79 -17.19 -1.07
N VAL A 98 10.56 -16.73 -0.85
CA VAL A 98 10.08 -15.44 -1.37
C VAL A 98 10.90 -14.28 -0.80
N ARG A 99 11.23 -14.30 0.50
CA ARG A 99 12.08 -13.27 1.10
C ARG A 99 13.48 -13.27 0.48
N GLY A 100 14.09 -14.44 0.29
CA GLY A 100 15.40 -14.58 -0.36
C GLY A 100 15.40 -14.01 -1.78
N ALA A 101 14.35 -14.28 -2.55
CA ALA A 101 14.19 -13.70 -3.89
C ALA A 101 14.06 -12.17 -3.84
N LEU A 102 13.24 -11.63 -2.93
CA LEU A 102 13.05 -10.18 -2.78
C LEU A 102 14.33 -9.48 -2.29
N LYS A 103 15.18 -10.13 -1.48
CA LYS A 103 16.46 -9.56 -1.04
C LYS A 103 17.44 -9.28 -2.19
N ARG A 104 17.29 -9.98 -3.32
CA ARG A 104 18.11 -9.74 -4.53
C ARG A 104 17.61 -8.54 -5.34
N GLU A 105 16.41 -8.05 -5.05
CA GLU A 105 15.82 -6.90 -5.74
C GLU A 105 16.40 -5.59 -5.21
N SER A 106 16.35 -4.54 -6.04
CA SER A 106 16.92 -3.24 -5.67
C SER A 106 16.08 -2.51 -4.59
N PRO A 107 16.73 -1.82 -3.62
CA PRO A 107 16.03 -0.91 -2.70
C PRO A 107 15.62 0.41 -3.37
N ARG A 108 16.13 0.71 -4.58
CA ARG A 108 15.85 1.96 -5.31
C ARG A 108 14.37 2.16 -5.62
N SER A 109 13.57 1.11 -5.57
CA SER A 109 12.12 1.13 -5.74
C SER A 109 11.40 1.93 -4.65
N ALA A 110 11.95 2.02 -3.44
CA ALA A 110 11.43 2.83 -2.34
C ALA A 110 12.05 4.24 -2.25
N SER A 111 12.90 4.61 -3.21
CA SER A 111 13.54 5.93 -3.25
C SER A 111 12.53 7.06 -3.50
N ARG A 112 12.82 8.24 -2.95
CA ARG A 112 11.98 9.45 -3.14
C ARG A 112 11.78 9.78 -4.62
N LYS A 113 12.82 9.62 -5.44
CA LYS A 113 12.78 9.86 -6.89
C LYS A 113 11.85 8.87 -7.59
N ALA A 114 11.92 7.58 -7.26
CA ALA A 114 11.07 6.56 -7.87
C ALA A 114 9.58 6.74 -7.50
N LEU A 115 9.30 7.06 -6.22
CA LEU A 115 7.94 7.34 -5.76
C LEU A 115 7.36 8.61 -6.38
N SER A 116 8.17 9.67 -6.50
CA SER A 116 7.77 10.92 -7.18
C SER A 116 7.39 10.67 -8.64
N ARG A 117 8.20 9.90 -9.37
CA ARG A 117 7.88 9.50 -10.75
C ARG A 117 6.56 8.75 -10.84
N GLN A 118 6.33 7.77 -9.96
CA GLN A 118 5.08 7.01 -9.94
C GLN A 118 3.87 7.90 -9.64
N ALA A 119 3.99 8.81 -8.67
CA ALA A 119 2.93 9.76 -8.33
C ALA A 119 2.60 10.70 -9.50
N ARG A 120 3.62 11.24 -10.19
CA ARG A 120 3.45 12.07 -11.39
C ARG A 120 2.76 11.31 -12.52
N SER A 121 3.20 10.08 -12.80
CA SER A 121 2.57 9.21 -13.82
C SER A 121 1.11 8.89 -13.49
N ALA A 122 0.79 8.60 -12.23
CA ALA A 122 -0.58 8.39 -11.79
C ALA A 122 -1.45 9.65 -11.92
N ALA A 123 -0.90 10.83 -11.62
CA ALA A 123 -1.59 12.10 -11.76
C ALA A 123 -1.89 12.45 -13.22
N ARG A 124 -0.97 12.14 -14.15
CA ARG A 124 -1.17 12.35 -15.60
C ARG A 124 -2.35 11.57 -16.17
N ARG A 125 -2.67 10.41 -15.61
CA ARG A 125 -3.83 9.58 -16.01
C ARG A 125 -5.17 10.11 -15.52
N ARG A 126 -5.20 11.17 -14.70
CA ARG A 126 -6.44 11.76 -14.18
C ARG A 126 -6.99 12.81 -15.14
N THR A 127 -8.31 12.83 -15.29
CA THR A 127 -9.01 13.86 -16.09
C THR A 127 -8.78 15.26 -15.53
N LYS A 128 -8.88 16.29 -16.38
CA LYS A 128 -8.75 17.70 -15.98
C LYS A 128 -9.67 18.03 -14.79
N ALA A 129 -10.93 17.59 -14.85
CA ALA A 129 -11.91 17.77 -13.78
C ALA A 129 -11.50 17.10 -12.45
N SER A 130 -10.95 15.88 -12.48
CA SER A 130 -10.46 15.20 -11.27
C SER A 130 -9.27 15.94 -10.64
N ARG A 131 -8.34 16.44 -11.46
CA ARG A 131 -7.21 17.24 -11.00
C ARG A 131 -7.68 18.55 -10.34
N SER A 132 -8.60 19.27 -10.98
CA SER A 132 -9.19 20.51 -10.44
C SER A 132 -9.89 20.29 -9.09
N ARG A 133 -10.74 19.26 -8.98
CA ARG A 133 -11.41 18.93 -7.71
C ARG A 133 -10.43 18.61 -6.59
N THR A 134 -9.35 17.89 -6.90
CA THR A 134 -8.31 17.56 -5.92
C THR A 134 -7.58 18.82 -5.44
N ALA A 135 -7.23 19.74 -6.34
CA ALA A 135 -6.59 21.01 -6.01
C ALA A 135 -7.50 21.90 -5.15
N LYS A 136 -8.78 22.05 -5.53
CA LYS A 136 -9.78 22.77 -4.74
C LYS A 136 -9.95 22.17 -3.34
N LYS A 137 -10.01 20.84 -3.23
CA LYS A 137 -10.05 20.14 -1.95
C LYS A 137 -8.80 20.45 -1.11
N ALA A 138 -7.61 20.34 -1.68
CA ALA A 138 -6.35 20.63 -0.97
C ALA A 138 -6.28 22.08 -0.46
N ALA A 139 -6.72 23.06 -1.27
CA ALA A 139 -6.78 24.46 -0.86
C ALA A 139 -7.73 24.66 0.33
N ARG A 140 -8.92 24.04 0.32
CA ARG A 140 -9.86 24.06 1.45
C ARG A 140 -9.25 23.44 2.71
N THR A 141 -8.57 22.29 2.57
CA THR A 141 -7.92 21.65 3.72
C THR A 141 -6.80 22.51 4.30
N ARG A 142 -6.03 23.20 3.46
CA ARG A 142 -4.97 24.13 3.90
C ARG A 142 -5.55 25.34 4.62
N LYS A 143 -6.66 25.92 4.11
CA LYS A 143 -7.35 27.04 4.74
C LYS A 143 -7.92 26.68 6.12
N ARG A 144 -8.40 25.46 6.31
CA ARG A 144 -8.95 24.98 7.60
C ARG A 144 -7.88 24.67 8.67
N LYS A 145 -6.62 24.51 8.25
CA LYS A 145 -5.47 24.23 9.14
C LYS A 145 -4.66 25.49 9.46
N ARG A 146 -5.00 26.62 8.83
CA ARG A 146 -4.57 27.96 9.24
C ARG A 146 -5.66 28.52 10.13
#